data_AF-A0A848JXT2-F1
#
_entry.id   AF-A0A848JXT2-F1
#
_cell.length_a   1.000
_cell.length_b   1.000
_cell.length_c   1.000
_cell.angle_alpha   90.00
_cell.angle_beta   90.00
_cell.angle_gamma   90.00
#
_symmetry.space_group_name_H-M   'P 1'
#
loop_
_entity.id
_entity.type
_entity.pdbx_description
1 polymer ?
#
loop_
_entity_poly.entity_id
_entity_poly.type
_entity_poly.pdbx_seq_one_letter_code
_entity_poly.pdbx_strand_id
1 'polypeptide(L)'
;MRRLAAAAVIALLGTAAQAQPAAKPAAPVPAKELFGRATQPAPMAARSIGFYSKGCLAGGEALPVNGPNWQVMRLSRNRNWGHPDLVAFLERFSAQVPKVSGWQGILVGDMAQPRGGPMLTGHASHQIGLDADIWLTPSPGRELTREEREKLSASMMVRADRKDIDPANWRPDTWKVIRAAAVEPRVERIFVNAAIKKALCREATGDRSFLAKVRPYWGHDYHMHIRLTCPASSPDCRPQEAPPTGDGCGSELDWWFTDAVLHPKPEKEPSKPKPPLTLADLPDACAAVLDAR
;
A
#
# COMPACT_ATOMS: atom_id res chain seq x y z
N MET A 1 -78.16 26.84 -62.41
CA MET A 1 -78.45 26.49 -61.00
C MET A 1 -77.26 25.73 -60.42
N ARG A 2 -76.72 26.24 -59.30
CA ARG A 2 -75.75 25.69 -58.33
C ARG A 2 -75.04 24.36 -58.64
N ARG A 3 -73.71 24.36 -58.41
CA ARG A 3 -73.06 23.69 -57.25
C ARG A 3 -71.62 24.17 -57.08
N LEU A 4 -71.30 24.69 -55.89
CA LEU A 4 -69.95 24.97 -55.41
C LEU A 4 -69.26 23.64 -55.06
N ALA A 5 -67.95 23.54 -55.28
CA ALA A 5 -67.09 22.55 -54.66
C ALA A 5 -65.82 23.25 -54.17
N ALA A 6 -65.58 23.17 -52.86
CA ALA A 6 -64.47 23.78 -52.14
C ALA A 6 -63.17 22.95 -52.30
N ALA A 7 -62.04 23.63 -52.48
CA ALA A 7 -60.72 23.01 -52.52
C ALA A 7 -60.19 22.81 -51.09
N ALA A 8 -59.86 21.56 -50.74
CA ALA A 8 -59.19 21.21 -49.49
C ALA A 8 -57.67 21.29 -49.68
N VAL A 9 -57.02 22.13 -48.88
CA VAL A 9 -55.54 22.22 -48.80
C VAL A 9 -55.07 21.17 -47.80
N ILE A 10 -54.33 20.17 -48.28
CA ILE A 10 -53.65 19.17 -47.44
C ILE A 10 -52.28 19.75 -47.05
N ALA A 11 -52.12 20.11 -45.78
CA ALA A 11 -50.83 20.51 -45.22
C ALA A 11 -50.02 19.26 -44.85
N LEU A 12 -48.92 19.00 -45.55
CA LEU A 12 -47.92 17.99 -45.16
C LEU A 12 -47.12 18.51 -43.96
N LEU A 13 -47.43 17.99 -42.77
CA LEU A 13 -46.61 18.16 -41.57
C LEU A 13 -45.39 17.24 -41.67
N GLY A 14 -44.24 17.80 -42.06
CA GLY A 14 -42.95 17.11 -42.01
C GLY A 14 -42.53 16.84 -40.57
N THR A 15 -42.39 15.57 -40.19
CA THR A 15 -41.81 15.16 -38.91
C THR A 15 -40.30 15.40 -38.94
N ALA A 16 -39.84 16.50 -38.35
CA ALA A 16 -38.43 16.69 -38.04
C ALA A 16 -38.02 15.67 -36.97
N ALA A 17 -37.25 14.65 -37.35
CA ALA A 17 -36.62 13.75 -36.41
C ALA A 17 -35.63 14.55 -35.55
N GLN A 18 -36.00 14.81 -34.30
CA GLN A 18 -35.08 15.38 -33.31
C GLN A 18 -34.00 14.33 -33.02
N ALA A 19 -32.79 14.55 -33.55
CA ALA A 19 -31.63 13.76 -33.19
C ALA A 19 -31.41 13.89 -31.67
N GLN A 20 -31.66 12.80 -30.92
CA GLN A 20 -31.31 12.74 -29.52
C GLN A 20 -29.79 12.88 -29.40
N PRO A 21 -29.28 13.79 -28.54
CA PRO A 21 -27.85 13.89 -28.31
C PRO A 21 -27.34 12.55 -27.79
N ALA A 22 -26.34 11.99 -28.46
CA ALA A 22 -25.71 10.74 -28.05
C ALA A 22 -25.29 10.85 -26.59
N ALA A 23 -25.76 9.92 -25.75
CA ALA A 23 -25.37 9.84 -24.36
C ALA A 23 -23.84 9.73 -24.29
N LYS A 24 -23.20 10.61 -23.52
CA LYS A 24 -21.76 10.51 -23.27
C LYS A 24 -21.48 9.12 -22.69
N PRO A 25 -20.47 8.38 -23.18
CA PRO A 25 -20.12 7.09 -22.62
C PRO A 25 -19.82 7.24 -21.13
N ALA A 26 -20.32 6.32 -20.31
CA ALA A 26 -20.07 6.33 -18.88
C ALA A 26 -18.56 6.28 -18.61
N ALA A 27 -18.10 7.06 -17.63
CA ALA A 27 -16.69 7.03 -17.23
C ALA A 27 -16.32 5.63 -16.73
N PRO A 28 -15.13 5.10 -17.08
CA PRO A 28 -14.71 3.78 -16.65
C PRO A 28 -14.65 3.70 -15.12
N VAL A 29 -15.12 2.58 -14.56
CA VAL A 29 -15.11 2.34 -13.11
C VAL A 29 -13.66 2.28 -12.61
N PRO A 30 -13.28 3.05 -11.56
CA PRO A 30 -11.96 2.97 -10.97
C PRO A 30 -11.63 1.55 -10.49
N ALA A 31 -10.43 1.06 -10.79
CA ALA A 31 -9.99 -0.28 -10.37
C ALA A 31 -10.07 -0.46 -8.85
N LYS A 32 -9.80 0.59 -8.06
CA LYS A 32 -9.92 0.54 -6.60
C LYS A 32 -11.32 0.19 -6.09
N GLU A 33 -12.37 0.57 -6.83
CA GLU A 33 -13.75 0.22 -6.51
C GLU A 33 -14.06 -1.24 -6.84
N LEU A 34 -13.38 -1.81 -7.84
CA LEU A 34 -13.53 -3.22 -8.21
C LEU A 34 -12.81 -4.12 -7.19
N PHE A 35 -11.52 -3.87 -6.96
CA PHE A 35 -10.71 -4.66 -6.04
C PHE A 35 -11.15 -4.48 -4.58
N GLY A 36 -11.51 -3.27 -4.17
CA GLY A 36 -11.94 -2.99 -2.79
C GLY A 36 -13.27 -3.63 -2.38
N ARG A 37 -14.03 -4.17 -3.33
CA ARG A 37 -15.28 -4.91 -3.06
C ARG A 37 -15.09 -6.43 -3.02
N ALA A 38 -13.94 -6.93 -3.46
CA ALA A 38 -13.64 -8.36 -3.34
C ALA A 38 -13.35 -8.71 -1.88
N THR A 39 -14.17 -9.57 -1.27
CA THR A 39 -14.04 -9.96 0.14
C THR A 39 -13.28 -11.27 0.33
N GLN A 40 -13.06 -12.03 -0.74
CA GLN A 40 -12.40 -13.33 -0.77
C GLN A 40 -11.29 -13.37 -1.82
N PRO A 41 -10.23 -14.18 -1.61
CA PRO A 41 -9.17 -14.32 -2.58
C PRO A 41 -9.71 -14.92 -3.88
N ALA A 42 -8.98 -14.70 -4.98
CA ALA A 42 -9.28 -15.41 -6.21
C ALA A 42 -8.95 -16.89 -6.01
N PRO A 43 -9.85 -17.85 -6.31
CA PRO A 43 -9.58 -19.30 -6.20
C PRO A 43 -8.63 -19.75 -7.31
N MET A 44 -7.38 -19.33 -7.19
CA MET A 44 -6.30 -19.52 -8.16
C MET A 44 -5.02 -19.84 -7.42
N ALA A 45 -4.01 -20.35 -8.13
CA ALA A 45 -2.66 -20.44 -7.57
C ALA A 45 -2.12 -19.05 -7.22
N ALA A 46 -1.38 -18.98 -6.10
CA ALA A 46 -0.80 -17.74 -5.59
C ALA A 46 0.19 -17.13 -6.60
N ARG A 47 -0.08 -15.91 -7.04
CA ARG A 47 0.81 -15.15 -7.94
C ARG A 47 0.72 -13.64 -7.68
N SER A 48 1.89 -13.01 -7.57
CA SER A 48 2.05 -11.56 -7.62
C SER A 48 2.13 -11.11 -9.08
N ILE A 49 1.25 -10.23 -9.52
CA ILE A 49 1.11 -9.86 -10.94
C ILE A 49 1.28 -8.35 -11.09
N GLY A 50 2.23 -7.93 -11.94
CA GLY A 50 2.50 -6.53 -12.22
C GLY A 50 3.51 -5.90 -11.26
N PHE A 51 3.36 -4.60 -11.01
CA PHE A 51 4.25 -3.82 -10.14
C PHE A 51 3.56 -3.51 -8.81
N TYR A 52 4.33 -3.22 -7.76
CA TYR A 52 3.84 -2.99 -6.39
C TYR A 52 2.69 -1.98 -6.28
N SER A 53 2.66 -0.97 -7.15
CA SER A 53 1.63 0.07 -7.25
C SER A 53 0.78 0.02 -8.53
N LYS A 54 0.89 -1.06 -9.29
CA LYS A 54 0.18 -1.25 -10.56
C LYS A 54 0.08 -2.75 -10.88
N GLY A 55 -0.78 -3.44 -10.15
CA GLY A 55 -0.86 -4.90 -10.22
C GLY A 55 -2.02 -5.49 -9.43
N CYS A 56 -2.00 -6.80 -9.23
CA CYS A 56 -2.99 -7.55 -8.46
C CYS A 56 -2.36 -8.82 -7.84
N LEU A 57 -3.14 -9.49 -6.99
CA LEU A 57 -2.75 -10.72 -6.30
C LEU A 57 -3.76 -11.84 -6.62
N ALA A 58 -3.31 -12.88 -7.30
CA ALA A 58 -4.06 -14.13 -7.46
C ALA A 58 -3.78 -15.05 -6.25
N GLY A 59 -4.78 -15.81 -5.78
CA GLY A 59 -4.57 -16.83 -4.74
C GLY A 59 -3.98 -16.28 -3.44
N GLY A 60 -4.38 -15.08 -3.01
CA GLY A 60 -3.86 -14.45 -1.80
C GLY A 60 -4.11 -15.29 -0.55
N GLU A 61 -3.10 -15.38 0.31
CA GLU A 61 -3.16 -16.05 1.60
C GLU A 61 -3.35 -15.03 2.72
N ALA A 62 -4.27 -15.30 3.64
CA ALA A 62 -4.47 -14.46 4.81
C ALA A 62 -3.44 -14.80 5.88
N LEU A 63 -2.72 -13.78 6.39
CA LEU A 63 -1.99 -13.92 7.65
C LEU A 63 -3.01 -14.16 8.78
N PRO A 64 -2.82 -15.18 9.63
CA PRO A 64 -3.66 -15.35 10.82
C PRO A 64 -3.72 -14.08 11.65
N VAL A 65 -4.92 -13.71 12.11
CA VAL A 65 -5.15 -12.47 12.87
C VAL A 65 -4.28 -12.38 14.13
N ASN A 66 -3.96 -13.54 14.69
CA ASN A 66 -3.06 -13.71 15.81
C ASN A 66 -2.01 -14.77 15.48
N GLY A 67 -0.80 -14.54 15.99
CA GLY A 67 0.19 -15.58 16.15
C GLY A 67 1.03 -15.35 17.40
N PRO A 68 2.04 -16.20 17.67
CA PRO A 68 2.82 -16.14 18.90
C PRO A 68 3.47 -14.79 19.16
N ASN A 69 3.90 -14.08 18.10
CA ASN A 69 4.63 -12.81 18.20
C ASN A 69 4.08 -11.73 17.26
N TRP A 70 2.82 -11.84 16.82
CA TRP A 70 2.19 -10.79 16.03
C TRP A 70 0.69 -10.68 16.27
N GLN A 71 0.16 -9.50 15.97
CA GLN A 71 -1.28 -9.23 15.97
C GLN A 71 -1.64 -8.32 14.78
N VAL A 72 -2.63 -8.72 13.99
CA VAL A 72 -3.14 -7.92 12.86
C VAL A 72 -4.05 -6.80 13.37
N MET A 73 -3.85 -5.60 12.86
CA MET A 73 -4.58 -4.38 13.21
C MET A 73 -5.63 -4.03 12.15
N ARG A 74 -6.62 -3.20 12.53
CA ARG A 74 -7.63 -2.68 11.58
C ARG A 74 -8.34 -3.77 10.76
N LEU A 75 -8.79 -4.83 11.43
CA LEU A 75 -9.43 -6.01 10.80
C LEU A 75 -10.63 -5.65 9.92
N SER A 76 -11.34 -4.57 10.28
CA SER A 76 -12.45 -4.03 9.48
C SER A 76 -12.08 -3.70 8.02
N ARG A 77 -10.79 -3.47 7.73
CA ARG A 77 -10.30 -3.15 6.39
C ARG A 77 -10.16 -4.38 5.49
N ASN A 78 -10.10 -5.59 6.05
CA ASN A 78 -9.83 -6.84 5.32
C ASN A 78 -8.52 -6.77 4.49
N ARG A 79 -7.43 -6.32 5.11
CA ARG A 79 -6.13 -6.08 4.46
C ARG A 79 -4.99 -6.93 5.04
N ASN A 80 -5.26 -8.15 5.47
CA ASN A 80 -4.24 -9.08 5.98
C ASN A 80 -3.91 -10.18 4.97
N TRP A 81 -3.95 -9.86 3.68
CA TRP A 81 -3.71 -10.81 2.59
C TRP A 81 -2.36 -10.57 1.94
N GLY A 82 -1.70 -11.62 1.47
CA GLY A 82 -0.40 -11.54 0.83
C GLY A 82 -0.11 -12.74 -0.07
N HIS A 83 1.00 -12.66 -0.79
CA HIS A 83 1.61 -13.85 -1.36
C HIS A 83 2.08 -14.75 -0.20
N PRO A 84 2.05 -16.10 -0.31
CA PRO A 84 2.49 -17.01 0.75
C PRO A 84 3.88 -16.69 1.31
N ASP A 85 4.76 -16.21 0.45
CA ASP A 85 6.10 -15.76 0.85
C ASP A 85 6.12 -14.57 1.81
N LEU A 86 5.17 -13.65 1.69
CA LEU A 86 5.00 -12.53 2.61
C LEU A 86 4.50 -13.03 3.97
N VAL A 87 3.51 -13.93 3.97
CA VAL A 87 2.97 -14.55 5.18
C VAL A 87 4.09 -15.27 5.93
N ALA A 88 4.81 -16.17 5.25
CA ALA A 88 5.92 -16.92 5.83
C ALA A 88 7.07 -16.01 6.30
N PHE A 89 7.35 -14.90 5.60
CA PHE A 89 8.30 -13.90 6.06
C PHE A 89 7.84 -13.24 7.36
N LEU A 90 6.59 -12.81 7.46
CA LEU A 90 6.07 -12.13 8.65
C LEU A 90 6.10 -13.04 9.88
N GLU A 91 5.77 -14.32 9.71
CA GLU A 91 5.88 -15.32 10.77
C GLU A 91 7.32 -15.45 11.27
N ARG A 92 8.29 -15.66 10.37
CA ARG A 92 9.72 -15.75 10.73
C ARG A 92 10.24 -14.47 11.36
N PHE A 93 9.96 -13.33 10.75
CA PHE A 93 10.37 -12.02 11.23
C PHE A 93 9.83 -11.76 12.65
N SER A 94 8.53 -11.99 12.87
CA SER A 94 7.90 -11.80 14.18
C SER A 94 8.56 -12.65 15.28
N ALA A 95 8.97 -13.88 14.98
CA ALA A 95 9.64 -14.78 15.91
C ALA A 95 11.08 -14.35 16.24
N GLN A 96 11.70 -13.48 15.43
CA GLN A 96 13.02 -12.89 15.74
C GLN A 96 12.92 -11.69 16.66
N VAL A 97 11.80 -10.97 16.63
CA VAL A 97 11.64 -9.69 17.35
C VAL A 97 11.94 -9.81 18.86
N PRO A 98 11.36 -10.76 19.62
CA PRO A 98 11.67 -10.93 21.04
C PRO A 98 13.12 -11.34 21.35
N LYS A 99 13.87 -11.82 20.35
CA LYS A 99 15.28 -12.24 20.52
C LYS A 99 16.24 -11.08 20.38
N VAL A 100 15.84 -10.03 19.64
CA VAL A 100 16.69 -8.88 19.34
C VAL A 100 16.27 -7.61 20.11
N SER A 101 15.07 -7.61 20.69
CA SER A 101 14.51 -6.49 21.44
C SER A 101 13.67 -6.98 22.61
N GLY A 102 13.34 -6.08 23.54
CA GLY A 102 12.36 -6.34 24.60
C GLY A 102 10.91 -6.20 24.11
N TRP A 103 10.61 -6.58 22.87
CA TRP A 103 9.26 -6.55 22.31
C TRP A 103 8.67 -7.95 22.35
N GLN A 104 7.45 -8.10 22.85
CA GLN A 104 6.77 -9.40 22.86
C GLN A 104 6.33 -9.84 21.45
N GLY A 105 6.21 -8.88 20.53
CA GLY A 105 5.81 -9.11 19.16
C GLY A 105 5.56 -7.81 18.40
N ILE A 106 5.10 -7.96 17.17
CA ILE A 106 4.81 -6.86 16.24
C ILE A 106 3.30 -6.64 16.08
N LEU A 107 2.92 -5.42 15.72
CA LEU A 107 1.56 -5.11 15.26
C LEU A 107 1.60 -4.93 13.74
N VAL A 108 0.86 -5.78 13.02
CA VAL A 108 0.82 -5.80 11.56
C VAL A 108 -0.33 -4.91 11.09
N GLY A 109 -0.01 -3.87 10.34
CA GLY A 109 -0.96 -2.95 9.71
C GLY A 109 -1.52 -3.50 8.39
N ASP A 110 -1.56 -2.64 7.37
CA ASP A 110 -2.08 -3.03 6.06
C ASP A 110 -1.05 -3.94 5.34
N MET A 111 -1.51 -5.10 4.86
CA MET A 111 -0.93 -5.90 3.79
C MET A 111 -1.73 -5.62 2.51
N ALA A 112 -2.02 -6.62 1.67
CA ALA A 112 -2.91 -6.47 0.51
C ALA A 112 -4.38 -6.75 0.85
N GLN A 113 -5.27 -6.34 -0.05
CA GLN A 113 -6.67 -6.81 -0.11
C GLN A 113 -6.71 -8.28 -0.62
N PRO A 114 -7.84 -9.01 -0.52
CA PRO A 114 -7.89 -10.43 -0.88
C PRO A 114 -7.41 -10.76 -2.30
N ARG A 115 -7.64 -9.84 -3.24
CA ARG A 115 -7.21 -9.93 -4.65
C ARG A 115 -6.14 -8.90 -5.02
N GLY A 116 -5.55 -8.27 -4.01
CA GLY A 116 -4.59 -7.18 -4.19
C GLY A 116 -5.24 -5.94 -4.81
N GLY A 117 -4.58 -5.37 -5.82
CA GLY A 117 -5.10 -4.25 -6.60
C GLY A 117 -5.06 -2.91 -5.86
N PRO A 118 -5.39 -1.80 -6.57
CA PRO A 118 -5.50 -0.49 -5.96
C PRO A 118 -6.49 -0.47 -4.79
N MET A 119 -6.11 0.17 -3.69
CA MET A 119 -6.94 0.27 -2.49
C MET A 119 -7.91 1.45 -2.55
N LEU A 120 -9.06 1.31 -1.88
CA LEU A 120 -10.02 2.41 -1.72
C LEU A 120 -9.39 3.64 -1.06
N THR A 121 -8.48 3.40 -0.11
CA THR A 121 -7.87 4.41 0.76
C THR A 121 -6.44 4.01 1.14
N GLY A 122 -5.60 5.00 1.43
CA GLY A 122 -4.26 4.79 1.98
C GLY A 122 -3.21 4.64 0.89
N HIS A 123 -2.66 3.44 0.75
CA HIS A 123 -1.40 3.17 0.08
C HIS A 123 -1.51 3.23 -1.45
N ALA A 124 -0.49 3.77 -2.10
CA ALA A 124 -0.34 3.66 -3.55
C ALA A 124 0.13 2.26 -3.98
N SER A 125 0.84 1.54 -3.09
CA SER A 125 1.33 0.17 -3.32
C SER A 125 0.50 -0.89 -2.60
N HIS A 126 1.07 -2.01 -2.11
CA HIS A 126 0.36 -3.16 -1.52
C HIS A 126 -0.57 -3.89 -2.49
N GLN A 127 -0.39 -3.70 -3.80
CA GLN A 127 -1.33 -4.25 -4.78
C GLN A 127 -1.04 -5.71 -5.14
N ILE A 128 0.18 -6.20 -4.90
CA ILE A 128 0.62 -7.51 -5.39
C ILE A 128 0.96 -8.51 -4.28
N GLY A 129 0.59 -8.21 -3.03
CA GLY A 129 0.80 -9.13 -1.90
C GLY A 129 2.24 -9.29 -1.42
N LEU A 130 3.11 -8.30 -1.69
CA LEU A 130 4.53 -8.32 -1.30
C LEU A 130 4.92 -7.14 -0.39
N ASP A 131 3.94 -6.38 0.07
CA ASP A 131 4.13 -5.25 0.97
C ASP A 131 3.37 -5.49 2.29
N ALA A 132 3.97 -5.09 3.42
CA ALA A 132 3.32 -5.08 4.72
C ALA A 132 3.80 -3.90 5.57
N ASP A 133 2.86 -3.21 6.21
CA ASP A 133 3.18 -2.22 7.22
C ASP A 133 3.31 -2.86 8.59
N ILE A 134 4.41 -2.58 9.28
CA ILE A 134 4.63 -2.99 10.66
C ILE A 134 4.74 -1.75 11.53
N TRP A 135 3.86 -1.64 12.53
CA TRP A 135 3.92 -0.52 13.45
C TRP A 135 5.20 -0.61 14.29
N LEU A 136 5.80 0.56 14.55
CA LEU A 136 6.94 0.66 15.45
C LEU A 136 6.52 0.73 16.92
N THR A 137 5.20 0.62 17.19
CA THR A 137 4.64 0.33 18.51
C THR A 137 4.75 -1.16 18.80
N PRO A 138 5.42 -1.58 19.89
CA PRO A 138 5.47 -2.98 20.30
C PRO A 138 4.07 -3.53 20.61
N SER A 139 3.86 -4.82 20.34
CA SER A 139 2.67 -5.51 20.83
C SER A 139 2.59 -5.46 22.36
N PRO A 140 1.39 -5.28 22.97
CA PRO A 140 1.26 -5.06 24.42
C PRO A 140 1.47 -6.30 25.29
N GLY A 141 1.94 -7.42 24.72
CA GLY A 141 2.16 -8.67 25.46
C GLY A 141 0.90 -9.42 25.87
N ARG A 142 -0.27 -8.98 25.38
CA ARG A 142 -1.56 -9.67 25.49
C ARG A 142 -2.30 -9.59 24.17
N GLU A 143 -3.28 -10.48 23.98
CA GLU A 143 -4.18 -10.38 22.85
C GLU A 143 -5.05 -9.10 22.95
N LEU A 144 -5.14 -8.38 21.82
CA LEU A 144 -6.02 -7.24 21.63
C LEU A 144 -7.40 -7.74 21.17
N THR A 145 -8.44 -7.17 21.76
CA THR A 145 -9.80 -7.38 21.26
C THR A 145 -9.96 -6.77 19.86
N ARG A 146 -11.03 -7.17 19.16
CA ARG A 146 -11.36 -6.59 17.85
C ARG A 146 -11.51 -5.07 17.92
N GLU A 147 -12.17 -4.55 18.96
CA GLU A 147 -12.37 -3.11 19.12
C GLU A 147 -11.07 -2.36 19.42
N GLU A 148 -10.20 -2.93 20.26
CA GLU A 148 -8.89 -2.34 20.53
C GLU A 148 -8.03 -2.23 19.27
N ARG A 149 -8.08 -3.23 18.38
CA ARG A 149 -7.37 -3.21 17.08
C ARG A 149 -7.84 -2.10 16.15
N GLU A 150 -9.06 -1.61 16.32
CA GLU A 150 -9.60 -0.51 15.52
C GLU A 150 -9.25 0.87 16.14
N LYS A 151 -9.22 0.96 17.47
CA LYS A 151 -9.08 2.22 18.20
C LYS A 151 -7.66 2.56 18.64
N LEU A 152 -6.83 1.55 18.89
CA LEU A 152 -5.44 1.75 19.33
C LEU A 152 -4.67 2.52 18.25
N SER A 153 -3.93 3.55 18.65
CA SER A 153 -3.14 4.39 17.75
C SER A 153 -1.67 3.99 17.81
N ALA A 154 -1.00 4.08 16.67
CA ALA A 154 0.44 3.90 16.62
C ALA A 154 1.15 5.07 17.30
N SER A 155 2.28 4.78 17.93
CA SER A 155 3.12 5.76 18.61
C SER A 155 3.89 6.57 17.58
N MET A 156 3.85 7.90 17.68
CA MET A 156 4.58 8.79 16.80
C MET A 156 6.08 8.69 17.08
N MET A 157 6.88 8.19 16.14
CA MET A 157 8.31 8.01 16.33
C MET A 157 9.12 9.26 16.00
N VAL A 158 8.49 10.27 15.38
CA VAL A 158 9.16 11.45 14.81
C VAL A 158 8.75 12.69 15.59
N ARG A 159 9.72 13.55 15.93
CA ARG A 159 9.43 14.82 16.62
C ARG A 159 8.58 15.75 15.77
N ALA A 160 7.92 16.71 16.42
CA ALA A 160 7.17 17.77 15.75
C ALA A 160 7.99 18.57 14.73
N ASP A 161 9.30 18.77 14.98
CA ASP A 161 10.21 19.46 14.05
C ASP A 161 10.70 18.59 12.89
N ARG A 162 10.38 17.28 12.93
CA ARG A 162 10.74 16.27 11.94
C ARG A 162 12.24 16.04 11.70
N LYS A 163 13.10 16.61 12.53
CA LYS A 163 14.57 16.54 12.36
C LYS A 163 15.22 15.35 13.07
N ASP A 164 14.51 14.70 13.97
CA ASP A 164 14.94 13.49 14.66
C ASP A 164 13.74 12.70 15.19
N ILE A 165 14.03 11.54 15.76
CA ILE A 165 13.07 10.70 16.48
C ILE A 165 12.59 11.36 17.78
N ASP A 166 11.36 11.05 18.19
CA ASP A 166 10.81 11.44 19.48
C ASP A 166 11.33 10.48 20.57
N PRO A 167 12.16 10.95 21.52
CA PRO A 167 12.71 10.11 22.57
C PRO A 167 11.64 9.57 23.55
N ALA A 168 10.43 10.16 23.58
CA ALA A 168 9.35 9.64 24.41
C ALA A 168 8.80 8.28 23.90
N ASN A 169 8.90 8.03 22.60
CA ASN A 169 8.37 6.82 21.95
C ASN A 169 9.47 5.89 21.41
N TRP A 170 10.63 6.46 21.02
CA TRP A 170 11.72 5.68 20.46
C TRP A 170 12.45 4.88 21.52
N ARG A 171 12.44 3.55 21.37
CA ARG A 171 13.17 2.65 22.27
C ARG A 171 14.58 2.37 21.76
N PRO A 172 15.57 2.14 22.65
CA PRO A 172 16.94 1.79 22.25
C PRO A 172 17.07 0.51 21.42
N ASP A 173 16.04 -0.33 21.40
CA ASP A 173 15.99 -1.60 20.66
C ASP A 173 15.14 -1.55 19.39
N THR A 174 14.47 -0.43 19.08
CA THR A 174 13.67 -0.27 17.85
C THR A 174 14.52 -0.47 16.60
N TRP A 175 15.76 0.03 16.58
CA TRP A 175 16.66 -0.14 15.42
C TRP A 175 17.00 -1.61 15.16
N LYS A 176 17.06 -2.44 16.21
CA LYS A 176 17.34 -3.88 16.09
C LYS A 176 16.18 -4.64 15.46
N VAL A 177 14.94 -4.21 15.74
CA VAL A 177 13.73 -4.74 15.10
C VAL A 177 13.73 -4.43 13.61
N ILE A 178 14.01 -3.19 13.23
CA ILE A 178 14.11 -2.79 11.81
C ILE A 178 15.26 -3.55 11.12
N ARG A 179 16.40 -3.71 11.79
CA ARG A 179 17.53 -4.51 11.29
C ARG A 179 17.12 -5.96 11.06
N ALA A 180 16.38 -6.59 11.98
CA ALA A 180 15.94 -7.98 11.85
C ALA A 180 15.06 -8.21 10.61
N ALA A 181 14.23 -7.24 10.24
CA ALA A 181 13.52 -7.27 8.96
C ALA A 181 14.48 -7.04 7.78
N ALA A 182 15.36 -6.05 7.84
CA ALA A 182 16.21 -5.67 6.71
C ALA A 182 17.24 -6.76 6.32
N VAL A 183 17.73 -7.53 7.29
CA VAL A 183 18.70 -8.61 7.01
C VAL A 183 18.07 -9.84 6.36
N GLU A 184 16.74 -9.95 6.34
CA GLU A 184 16.07 -11.06 5.66
C GLU A 184 16.35 -10.99 4.14
N PRO A 185 16.81 -12.10 3.51
CA PRO A 185 17.28 -12.07 2.13
C PRO A 185 16.23 -11.56 1.13
N ARG A 186 14.96 -11.85 1.38
CA ARG A 186 13.87 -11.51 0.47
C ARG A 186 13.37 -10.07 0.61
N VAL A 187 13.70 -9.40 1.71
CA VAL A 187 13.36 -7.98 1.89
C VAL A 187 14.21 -7.16 0.94
N GLU A 188 13.54 -6.40 0.08
CA GLU A 188 14.17 -5.56 -0.93
C GLU A 188 14.31 -4.11 -0.45
N ARG A 189 13.24 -3.59 0.16
CA ARG A 189 13.21 -2.24 0.73
C ARG A 189 12.40 -2.22 2.02
N ILE A 190 12.80 -1.33 2.92
CA ILE A 190 12.00 -0.92 4.07
C ILE A 190 11.86 0.60 3.99
N PHE A 191 10.64 1.11 3.80
CA PHE A 191 10.40 2.56 3.84
C PHE A 191 10.09 3.02 5.26
N VAL A 192 10.78 4.07 5.67
CA VAL A 192 10.62 4.72 6.98
C VAL A 192 10.72 6.22 6.81
N ASN A 193 10.32 6.98 7.82
CA ASN A 193 10.62 8.40 7.87
C ASN A 193 12.13 8.68 7.80
N ALA A 194 12.53 9.82 7.22
CA ALA A 194 13.92 10.26 7.22
C ALA A 194 14.52 10.37 8.64
N ALA A 195 13.74 10.84 9.63
CA ALA A 195 14.19 10.94 11.00
C ALA A 195 14.50 9.57 11.63
N ILE A 196 13.68 8.56 11.30
CA ILE A 196 13.91 7.16 11.70
C ILE A 196 15.18 6.64 11.02
N LYS A 197 15.35 6.86 9.71
CA LYS A 197 16.58 6.47 9.00
C LYS A 197 17.82 7.11 9.63
N LYS A 198 17.76 8.40 9.99
CA LYS A 198 18.83 9.10 10.70
C LYS A 198 19.16 8.46 12.05
N ALA A 199 18.15 8.07 12.83
CA ALA A 199 18.36 7.33 14.08
C ALA A 199 19.04 5.97 13.84
N LEU A 200 18.61 5.21 12.83
CA LEU A 200 19.26 3.96 12.44
C LEU A 200 20.73 4.18 12.04
N CYS A 201 21.01 5.21 11.25
CA CYS A 201 22.38 5.56 10.84
C CYS A 201 23.27 5.90 12.05
N ARG A 202 22.73 6.51 13.09
CA ARG A 202 23.43 6.84 14.34
C ARG A 202 23.63 5.62 15.24
N GLU A 203 22.63 4.74 15.34
CA GLU A 203 22.57 3.65 16.32
C GLU A 203 23.15 2.32 15.82
N ALA A 204 23.18 2.10 14.50
CA ALA A 204 23.66 0.86 13.93
C ALA A 204 25.17 0.66 14.15
N THR A 205 25.51 -0.44 14.81
CA THR A 205 26.89 -0.90 15.05
C THR A 205 27.18 -2.19 14.29
N GLY A 206 28.46 -2.51 14.10
CA GLY A 206 28.88 -3.72 13.37
C GLY A 206 28.57 -3.65 11.87
N ASP A 207 28.00 -4.72 11.31
CA ASP A 207 27.58 -4.73 9.90
C ASP A 207 26.35 -3.84 9.66
N ARG A 208 26.57 -2.82 8.86
CA ARG A 208 25.62 -1.77 8.46
C ARG A 208 25.03 -1.97 7.07
N SER A 209 25.36 -3.06 6.37
CA SER A 209 24.89 -3.37 5.01
C SER A 209 23.36 -3.32 4.88
N PHE A 210 22.65 -3.71 5.94
CA PHE A 210 21.19 -3.67 6.00
C PHE A 210 20.59 -2.27 5.77
N LEU A 211 21.34 -1.21 6.10
CA LEU A 211 20.89 0.16 5.92
C LEU A 211 20.64 0.48 4.44
N ALA A 212 21.34 -0.15 3.49
CA ALA A 212 21.10 0.04 2.05
C ALA A 212 19.63 -0.21 1.66
N LYS A 213 18.97 -1.15 2.34
CA LYS A 213 17.55 -1.48 2.12
C LYS A 213 16.59 -0.51 2.80
N VAL A 214 17.03 0.25 3.82
CA VAL A 214 16.17 1.18 4.55
C VAL A 214 16.15 2.53 3.86
N ARG A 215 14.99 2.92 3.34
CA ARG A 215 14.79 4.06 2.43
C ARG A 215 13.91 5.12 3.08
N PRO A 216 14.39 6.36 3.21
CA PRO A 216 13.54 7.47 3.60
C PRO A 216 12.35 7.62 2.64
N TYR A 217 11.16 7.86 3.18
CA TYR A 217 9.98 8.22 2.42
C TYR A 217 9.06 9.14 3.25
N TRP A 218 8.22 9.89 2.56
CA TRP A 218 7.23 10.77 3.19
C TRP A 218 6.23 9.99 4.06
N GLY A 219 5.78 10.60 5.15
CA GLY A 219 5.00 9.91 6.18
C GLY A 219 5.85 8.86 6.89
N HIS A 220 5.33 7.63 7.04
CA HIS A 220 6.01 6.52 7.72
C HIS A 220 6.55 6.90 9.10
N ASP A 221 5.82 7.78 9.81
CA ASP A 221 6.28 8.37 11.07
C ASP A 221 6.12 7.42 12.27
N TYR A 222 5.38 6.32 12.10
CA TYR A 222 5.02 5.39 13.18
C TYR A 222 5.03 3.92 12.76
N HIS A 223 5.36 3.64 11.49
CA HIS A 223 5.44 2.28 10.95
C HIS A 223 6.63 2.20 9.98
N MET A 224 7.09 0.97 9.75
CA MET A 224 7.95 0.64 8.63
C MET A 224 7.13 -0.10 7.57
N HIS A 225 7.26 0.31 6.32
CA HIS A 225 6.70 -0.40 5.18
C HIS A 225 7.75 -1.38 4.67
N ILE A 226 7.50 -2.68 4.79
CA ILE A 226 8.40 -3.72 4.26
C ILE A 226 7.94 -4.12 2.87
N ARG A 227 8.88 -4.22 1.94
CA ARG A 227 8.67 -4.74 0.59
C ARG A 227 9.57 -5.93 0.31
N LEU A 228 8.98 -7.02 -0.18
CA LEU A 228 9.71 -8.18 -0.66
C LEU A 228 10.01 -8.10 -2.15
N THR A 229 11.08 -8.80 -2.53
CA THR A 229 11.42 -9.11 -3.93
C THR A 229 10.33 -9.98 -4.59
N CYS A 230 10.22 -9.88 -5.92
CA CYS A 230 9.35 -10.75 -6.70
C CYS A 230 9.69 -12.25 -6.48
N PRO A 231 8.71 -13.09 -6.12
CA PRO A 231 8.89 -14.53 -6.03
C PRO A 231 9.26 -15.16 -7.38
N ALA A 232 10.13 -16.17 -7.38
CA ALA A 232 10.41 -16.96 -8.58
C ALA A 232 9.17 -17.68 -9.13
N SER A 233 8.19 -17.99 -8.26
CA SER A 233 6.90 -18.55 -8.63
C SER A 233 5.95 -17.57 -9.32
N SER A 234 6.31 -16.27 -9.39
CA SER A 234 5.49 -15.20 -9.96
C SER A 234 6.21 -14.52 -11.13
N PRO A 235 6.27 -15.15 -12.32
CA PRO A 235 6.99 -14.61 -13.48
C PRO A 235 6.37 -13.29 -14.01
N ASP A 236 5.09 -13.04 -13.73
CA ASP A 236 4.39 -11.81 -14.10
C ASP A 236 4.66 -10.65 -13.13
N CYS A 237 5.43 -10.89 -12.04
CA CYS A 237 5.84 -9.86 -11.09
C CYS A 237 7.00 -9.04 -11.67
N ARG A 238 6.84 -7.71 -11.68
CA ARG A 238 7.87 -6.79 -12.16
C ARG A 238 8.73 -6.30 -11.00
N PRO A 239 10.06 -6.56 -11.02
CA PRO A 239 10.96 -6.05 -9.99
C PRO A 239 11.09 -4.53 -10.09
N GLN A 240 11.63 -3.92 -9.04
CA GLN A 240 12.07 -2.53 -9.03
C GLN A 240 13.60 -2.47 -9.15
N GLU A 241 14.14 -1.29 -9.46
CA GLU A 241 15.59 -1.09 -9.49
C GLU A 241 16.22 -1.36 -8.12
N ALA A 242 17.49 -1.76 -8.09
CA ALA A 242 18.21 -1.91 -6.82
C ALA A 242 18.33 -0.56 -6.08
N PRO A 243 18.35 -0.54 -4.73
CA PRO A 243 18.71 0.66 -4.00
C PRO A 243 20.10 1.20 -4.42
N PRO A 244 20.34 2.51 -4.30
CA PRO A 244 21.68 3.06 -4.47
C PRO A 244 22.70 2.33 -3.58
N THR A 245 23.95 2.27 -4.05
CA THR A 245 25.04 1.66 -3.29
C THR A 245 25.34 2.43 -2.01
N GLY A 246 25.81 1.73 -0.98
CA GLY A 246 26.16 2.32 0.32
C GLY A 246 25.02 2.26 1.34
N ASP A 247 25.25 2.81 2.52
CA ASP A 247 24.27 2.75 3.62
C ASP A 247 23.17 3.83 3.54
N GLY A 248 23.33 4.79 2.62
CA GLY A 248 22.38 5.90 2.42
C GLY A 248 22.31 6.86 3.61
N CYS A 249 23.39 7.00 4.39
CA CYS A 249 23.44 7.86 5.58
C CYS A 249 24.14 9.22 5.35
N GLY A 250 24.61 9.49 4.13
CA GLY A 250 25.29 10.74 3.76
C GLY A 250 24.36 11.75 3.08
N SER A 251 24.85 12.39 2.01
CA SER A 251 24.16 13.48 1.29
C SER A 251 22.74 13.15 0.82
N GLU A 252 22.48 11.89 0.47
CA GLU A 252 21.13 11.43 0.15
C GLU A 252 20.15 11.64 1.31
N LEU A 253 20.57 11.34 2.53
CA LEU A 253 19.77 11.53 3.73
C LEU A 253 19.69 13.01 4.12
N ASP A 254 20.78 13.77 3.97
CA ASP A 254 20.81 15.21 4.29
C ASP A 254 19.79 16.01 3.49
N TRP A 255 19.55 15.64 2.23
CA TRP A 255 18.52 16.27 1.39
C TRP A 255 17.13 16.25 2.07
N TRP A 256 16.80 15.19 2.81
CA TRP A 256 15.51 15.05 3.49
C TRP A 256 15.32 16.04 4.67
N PHE A 257 16.40 16.70 5.10
CA PHE A 257 16.36 17.69 6.18
C PHE A 257 16.56 19.12 5.68
N THR A 258 16.54 19.32 4.36
CA THR A 258 16.55 20.66 3.77
C THR A 258 15.24 21.39 4.05
N ASP A 259 15.28 22.72 4.12
CA ASP A 259 14.10 23.54 4.37
C ASP A 259 12.99 23.32 3.33
N ALA A 260 13.37 23.13 2.06
CA ALA A 260 12.42 22.85 0.98
C ALA A 260 11.63 21.55 1.17
N VAL A 261 12.22 20.56 1.86
CA VAL A 261 11.58 19.27 2.16
C VAL A 261 10.78 19.35 3.45
N LEU A 262 11.32 19.97 4.51
CA LEU A 262 10.63 20.08 5.80
C LEU A 262 9.46 21.07 5.78
N HIS A 263 9.58 22.13 4.98
CA HIS A 263 8.61 23.21 4.86
C HIS A 263 8.26 23.45 3.38
N PRO A 264 7.57 22.49 2.73
CA PRO A 264 7.21 22.64 1.33
C PRO A 264 6.30 23.86 1.16
N LYS A 265 6.66 24.75 0.23
CA LYS A 265 5.84 25.92 -0.08
C LYS A 265 4.49 25.44 -0.64
N PRO A 266 3.36 26.02 -0.20
CA PRO A 266 2.07 25.71 -0.79
C PRO A 266 2.11 25.90 -2.31
N GLU A 267 1.51 24.96 -3.05
CA GLU A 267 1.32 25.15 -4.49
C GLU A 267 0.45 26.39 -4.72
N LYS A 268 0.86 27.28 -5.64
CA LYS A 268 0.10 28.50 -5.96
C LYS A 268 -1.27 28.18 -6.57
N GLU A 269 -1.36 27.07 -7.29
CA GLU A 269 -2.59 26.50 -7.81
C GLU A 269 -2.61 25.01 -7.46
N PRO A 270 -3.72 24.45 -6.94
CA PRO A 270 -3.81 23.03 -6.67
C PRO A 270 -3.65 22.23 -7.96
N SER A 271 -2.68 21.32 -7.99
CA SER A 271 -2.55 20.36 -9.09
C SER A 271 -3.86 19.58 -9.31
N LYS A 272 -4.26 19.41 -10.57
CA LYS A 272 -5.46 18.61 -10.90
C LYS A 272 -5.26 17.17 -10.38
N PRO A 273 -6.26 16.57 -9.71
CA PRO A 273 -6.16 15.19 -9.27
C PRO A 273 -5.85 14.27 -10.45
N LYS A 274 -4.85 13.39 -10.29
CA LYS A 274 -4.58 12.37 -11.30
C LYS A 274 -5.82 11.47 -11.44
N PRO A 275 -6.23 11.13 -12.67
CA PRO A 275 -7.30 10.16 -12.86
C PRO A 275 -6.98 8.85 -12.13
N PRO A 276 -7.98 8.19 -11.52
CA PRO A 276 -7.75 6.91 -10.88
C PRO A 276 -7.38 5.85 -11.93
N LEU A 277 -6.58 4.86 -11.53
CA LEU A 277 -6.31 3.69 -12.35
C LEU A 277 -7.63 2.97 -12.67
N THR A 278 -7.79 2.59 -13.92
CA THR A 278 -8.85 1.71 -14.42
C THR A 278 -8.30 0.30 -14.58
N LEU A 279 -9.17 -0.69 -14.83
CA LEU A 279 -8.71 -2.06 -15.07
C LEU A 279 -7.82 -2.16 -16.32
N ALA A 280 -8.06 -1.33 -17.33
CA ALA A 280 -7.25 -1.25 -18.55
C ALA A 280 -5.83 -0.70 -18.31
N ASP A 281 -5.60 -0.02 -17.18
CA ASP A 281 -4.27 0.39 -16.78
C ASP A 281 -3.48 -0.75 -16.13
N LEU A 282 -4.13 -1.80 -15.64
CA LEU A 282 -3.48 -2.92 -14.93
C LEU A 282 -3.04 -4.02 -15.92
N PRO A 283 -2.16 -4.95 -15.51
CA PRO A 283 -1.87 -6.13 -16.32
C PRO A 283 -3.15 -6.90 -16.67
N ASP A 284 -3.26 -7.40 -17.90
CA ASP A 284 -4.48 -8.06 -18.40
C ASP A 284 -4.97 -9.21 -17.49
N ALA A 285 -4.03 -9.96 -16.90
CA ALA A 285 -4.34 -11.05 -15.97
C ALA A 285 -5.14 -10.58 -14.73
N CYS A 286 -5.10 -9.29 -14.38
CA CYS A 286 -5.85 -8.73 -13.25
C CYS A 286 -7.36 -8.70 -13.47
N ALA A 287 -7.84 -8.68 -14.72
CA ALA A 287 -9.25 -8.87 -15.02
C ALA A 287 -9.70 -10.29 -14.64
N ALA A 288 -8.93 -11.30 -15.05
CA ALA A 288 -9.21 -12.70 -14.70
C ALA A 288 -9.16 -12.95 -13.18
N VAL A 289 -8.24 -12.30 -12.47
CA VAL A 289 -8.18 -12.35 -10.99
C VAL A 289 -9.46 -11.78 -10.38
N LEU A 290 -9.97 -10.65 -10.87
CA LEU A 290 -11.21 -10.05 -10.37
C LEU A 290 -12.44 -10.92 -10.64
N ASP A 291 -12.47 -11.62 -11.77
CA ASP A 291 -13.64 -12.39 -12.20
C ASP A 291 -13.67 -13.85 -11.70
N ALA A 292 -12.57 -14.35 -11.13
CA ALA A 292 -12.47 -15.72 -10.64
C ALA A 292 -13.53 -16.04 -9.55
N ARG A 293 -14.18 -17.20 -9.69
CA ARG A 293 -15.26 -17.71 -8.83
C ARG A 293 -15.00 -19.13 -8.39
#